data_AF-B0BZ61-F1
#
_entry.id   AF-B0BZ61-F1
#
_cell.length_a   1.000
_cell.length_b   1.000
_cell.length_c   1.000
_cell.angle_alpha   90.00
_cell.angle_beta   90.00
_cell.angle_gamma   90.00
#
_symmetry.space_group_name_H-M   'P 1'
#
loop_
_entity.id
_entity.type
_entity.pdbx_description
1 polymer ?
#
loop_
_entity_poly.entity_id
_entity_poly.type
_entity_poly.pdbx_seq_one_letter_code
_entity_poly.pdbx_strand_id
1 'polypeptide(L)' 'MQISQTQSCKWIPIFLTLEQFETFVLPHLHIGSRGPQPELSWHTIFNYSLKSLHTGCQ' A
#
# COMPACT_ATOMS: atom_id res chain seq x y z
N MET A 1 -5.13 -21.52 -0.37
CA MET A 1 -5.36 -20.68 0.82
C MET A 1 -6.44 -19.67 0.49
N GLN A 2 -7.34 -19.44 1.44
CA GLN A 2 -8.73 -19.06 1.23
C GLN A 2 -8.89 -17.59 0.78
N ILE A 3 -9.58 -17.37 -0.35
CA ILE A 3 -10.06 -16.04 -0.75
C ILE A 3 -11.42 -15.87 -0.10
N SER A 4 -11.59 -14.88 0.77
CA SER A 4 -12.86 -14.67 1.46
C SER A 4 -13.35 -13.23 1.41
N GLN A 5 -14.62 -13.17 1.00
CA GLN A 5 -15.66 -12.14 1.19
C GLN A 5 -15.81 -11.09 0.09
N THR A 6 -16.82 -11.32 -0.76
CA THR A 6 -17.57 -10.30 -1.49
C THR A 6 -18.34 -9.42 -0.50
N GLN A 7 -18.02 -8.13 -0.38
CA GLN A 7 -18.86 -7.17 0.37
C GLN A 7 -18.83 -5.78 -0.28
N SER A 8 -20.02 -5.18 -0.30
CA SER A 8 -20.41 -3.83 -0.72
C SER A 8 -19.36 -2.74 -0.43
N CYS A 9 -19.15 -1.82 -1.38
CA CYS A 9 -18.22 -0.67 -1.37
C CYS A 9 -17.19 -0.69 -0.22
N LYS A 10 -16.16 -1.53 -0.36
CA LYS A 10 -15.12 -1.70 0.65
C LYS A 10 -14.26 -0.45 0.73
N TRP A 11 -14.26 0.17 1.90
CA TRP A 11 -13.32 1.20 2.31
C TRP A 11 -11.88 0.81 1.92
N ILE A 12 -11.15 1.76 1.35
CA ILE A 12 -9.72 1.56 1.06
C ILE A 12 -9.00 1.28 2.40
N PRO A 13 -8.17 0.23 2.49
CA PRO A 13 -7.43 -0.05 3.70
C PRO A 13 -6.51 1.13 4.03
N ILE A 14 -6.48 1.53 5.30
CA ILE A 14 -5.61 2.61 5.78
C ILE A 14 -4.16 2.15 6.03
N PHE A 15 -3.94 0.84 6.04
CA PHE A 15 -2.68 0.19 6.32
C PHE A 15 -2.65 -1.22 5.72
N LEU A 16 -1.47 -1.65 5.27
CA LEU A 16 -1.16 -3.02 4.83
C LEU A 16 -0.03 -3.59 5.68
N THR A 17 -0.10 -4.89 6.00
CA THR A 17 1.05 -5.62 6.56
C THR A 17 2.16 -5.75 5.51
N LEU A 18 3.37 -6.08 5.95
CA LEU A 18 4.50 -6.28 5.02
C LEU A 18 4.19 -7.41 4.01
N GLU A 19 3.69 -8.55 4.48
CA GLU A 19 3.31 -9.69 3.63
C GLU A 19 2.28 -9.31 2.56
N GLN A 20 1.26 -8.54 2.93
CA GLN A 20 0.26 -8.06 1.99
C GLN A 20 0.85 -7.10 0.96
N PHE A 21 1.73 -6.19 1.41
CA PHE A 21 2.42 -5.29 0.50
C PHE A 21 3.31 -6.03 -0.49
N GLU A 22 4.10 -7.00 -0.03
CA GLU A 22 4.97 -7.81 -0.89
C GLU A 22 4.18 -8.66 -1.87
N THR A 23 3.02 -9.19 -1.46
CA THR A 23 2.18 -10.04 -2.31
C THR A 23 1.40 -9.23 -3.35
N PHE A 24 0.85 -8.08 -2.97
CA PHE A 24 -0.16 -7.38 -3.79
C PHE A 24 0.29 -6.04 -4.36
N VAL A 25 1.30 -5.40 -3.79
CA VAL A 25 1.71 -4.03 -4.18
C VAL A 25 3.08 -4.05 -4.84
N LEU A 26 4.07 -4.65 -4.19
CA LEU A 26 5.46 -4.66 -4.64
C LEU A 26 5.64 -5.16 -6.09
N PRO A 27 4.97 -6.23 -6.57
CA PRO A 27 5.16 -6.73 -7.94
C PRO A 27 4.71 -5.73 -9.02
N HIS A 28 3.89 -4.75 -8.64
CA HIS A 28 3.34 -3.73 -9.53
C HIS A 28 3.98 -2.35 -9.30
N LEU A 29 4.86 -2.23 -8.30
CA LEU A 29 5.53 -0.99 -7.99
C LEU A 29 6.77 -0.82 -8.88
N HIS A 30 6.77 0.21 -9.71
CA HIS A 30 7.96 0.57 -10.47
C HIS A 30 8.99 1.22 -9.55
N ILE A 31 10.00 0.45 -9.12
CA ILE A 31 11.10 0.93 -8.31
C ILE A 31 12.04 1.75 -9.21
N GLY A 32 12.04 3.07 -9.03
CA GLY A 32 12.94 3.96 -9.74
C GLY A 32 14.40 3.63 -9.45
N SER A 33 15.24 3.60 -10.49
CA SER A 33 16.68 3.38 -10.39
C SER A 33 17.49 4.68 -10.34
N ARG A 34 16.82 5.83 -10.38
CA ARG A 34 17.46 7.16 -10.45
C ARG A 34 17.36 7.86 -9.11
N GLY A 35 18.44 8.55 -8.74
CA GLY A 35 18.51 9.35 -7.51
C GLY A 35 18.94 8.54 -6.29
N PRO A 36 19.04 9.19 -5.13
CA PRO A 36 19.36 8.52 -3.88
C PRO A 36 18.22 7.58 -3.49
N GLN A 37 18.59 6.45 -2.87
CA GLN A 37 17.61 5.51 -2.34
C GLN A 37 16.77 6.20 -1.25
N PRO A 38 15.44 5.96 -1.19
CA PRO A 38 14.63 6.50 -0.12
C PRO A 38 15.11 6.03 1.25
N GLU A 39 15.14 6.92 2.23
CA GLU A 39 15.45 6.57 3.63
C GLU A 39 14.36 5.68 4.25
N LEU A 40 13.15 5.73 3.70
CA LEU A 40 12.00 4.94 4.12
C LEU A 40 11.78 3.75 3.19
N SER A 41 11.33 2.64 3.76
CA SER A 41 10.91 1.49 2.94
C SER A 41 9.71 1.83 2.06
N TRP A 42 9.61 1.18 0.90
CA TRP A 42 8.45 1.33 0.02
C TRP A 42 7.13 0.95 0.71
N HIS A 43 7.16 -0.03 1.62
CA HIS A 43 6.02 -0.39 2.46
C HIS A 43 5.56 0.78 3.34
N THR A 44 6.51 1.45 3.98
CA THR A 44 6.24 2.64 4.81
C THR A 44 5.66 3.78 3.97
N ILE A 45 6.27 4.10 2.83
CA ILE A 45 5.83 5.17 1.92
C ILE A 45 4.41 4.90 1.41
N PHE A 46 4.13 3.67 1.01
CA PHE A 46 2.81 3.28 0.51
C PHE A 46 1.74 3.41 1.59
N ASN A 47 2.01 2.97 2.82
CA ASN A 47 1.09 3.11 3.95
C ASN A 47 0.86 4.58 4.35
N TYR A 48 1.88 5.44 4.25
CA TYR A 48 1.68 6.89 4.41
C TYR A 48 0.71 7.43 3.35
N SER A 49 0.85 6.98 2.10
CA SER A 49 -0.05 7.37 1.02
C SER A 49 -1.49 6.91 1.30
N LEU A 50 -1.69 5.66 1.73
CA LEU A 50 -3.02 5.16 2.13
C LEU A 50 -3.64 5.99 3.25
N LYS A 51 -2.84 6.36 4.25
CA LYS A 51 -3.30 7.21 5.36
C LYS A 51 -3.71 8.59 4.87
N SER A 52 -2.92 9.22 4.01
CA SER A 52 -3.26 10.52 3.40
C SER A 52 -4.53 10.45 2.56
N LEU A 53 -4.72 9.39 1.77
CA LEU A 53 -5.93 9.19 0.96
C LEU A 53 -7.17 8.99 1.84
N HIS A 54 -7.02 8.36 3.01
CA HIS A 54 -8.11 8.19 3.96
C HIS A 54 -8.50 9.50 4.66
N THR A 55 -7.52 10.34 5.02
CA THR A 55 -7.75 11.60 5.75
C THR A 55 -8.01 12.81 4.84
N GLY A 56 -7.74 12.70 3.53
CA GLY A 56 -7.79 13.82 2.57
C GLY A 56 -9.19 14.24 2.12
N CYS A 57 -10.24 13.53 2.53
CA CYS A 57 -11.63 13.91 2.31
C CYS A 57 -12.27 14.31 3.64
N GLN A 58 -12.07 15.56 4.07
CA GLN A 58 -12.86 16.22 5.11
C GLN A 58 -13.50 17.48 4.57
#